data_AF-A0A1X2FB06-F1
#
_entry.id   AF-A0A1X2FB06-F1
#
_cell.length_a   1.000
_cell.length_b   1.000
_cell.length_c   1.000
_cell.angle_alpha   90.00
_cell.angle_beta   90.00
_cell.angle_gamma   90.00
#
_symmetry.space_group_name_H-M   'P 1'
#
loop_
_entity.id
_entity.type
_entity.pdbx_description
1 polymer ?
#
loop_
_entity_poly.entity_id
_entity_poly.type
_entity_poly.pdbx_seq_one_letter_code
_entity_poly.pdbx_strand_id
1 'polypeptide(L)'
;MPARSLTLLSADLDQLLAELGAGTLLLTVPVLDDAIQVGIGGDYPTGTIAVTTTACGVRIRHLDGRPMQVHIVRDWQDADAPGIRSTLFGEPVHELALERHGRSWVIGTGVPVGRAEDLATFVNTVARFAVAKQRTTGQVVAA
;
A
#
# COMPACT_ATOMS: atom_id res chain seq x y z
N MET A 1 -3.20 -25.49 -2.63
CA MET A 1 -2.23 -24.52 -3.22
C MET A 1 -1.48 -23.90 -2.04
N PRO A 2 -0.18 -24.13 -1.85
CA PRO A 2 0.52 -23.52 -0.73
C PRO A 2 0.54 -21.99 -0.93
N ALA A 3 0.30 -21.23 0.13
CA ALA A 3 0.57 -19.81 0.16
C ALA A 3 2.01 -19.63 -0.34
N ARG A 4 2.19 -18.89 -1.44
CA ARG A 4 3.55 -18.53 -1.87
C ARG A 4 4.10 -17.65 -0.75
N SER A 5 4.98 -18.23 0.07
CA SER A 5 5.73 -17.52 1.08
C SER A 5 6.72 -16.65 0.35
N LEU A 6 6.24 -15.51 -0.12
CA LEU A 6 7.08 -14.52 -0.74
C LEU A 6 7.62 -13.69 0.43
N THR A 7 8.81 -14.07 0.91
CA THR A 7 9.62 -13.27 1.84
C THR A 7 10.06 -12.01 1.08
N LEU A 8 9.15 -11.07 0.84
CA LEU A 8 9.33 -9.99 -0.15
C LEU A 8 9.74 -8.66 0.43
N LEU A 9 9.58 -8.50 1.73
CA LEU A 9 9.69 -7.21 2.37
C LEU A 9 11.07 -7.14 3.04
N SER A 10 11.80 -6.05 2.78
CA SER A 10 13.12 -5.84 3.36
C SER A 10 13.03 -5.70 4.88
N ALA A 11 14.14 -5.90 5.59
CA ALA A 11 14.18 -5.69 7.05
C ALA A 11 13.70 -4.28 7.45
N ASP A 12 14.01 -3.28 6.61
CA ASP A 12 13.54 -1.90 6.80
C ASP A 12 12.00 -1.81 6.73
N LEU A 13 11.37 -2.57 5.84
CA LEU A 13 9.92 -2.59 5.71
C LEU A 13 9.25 -3.37 6.84
N ASP A 14 9.86 -4.48 7.28
CA ASP A 14 9.41 -5.22 8.47
C ASP A 14 9.41 -4.31 9.71
N GLN A 15 10.47 -3.53 9.89
CA GLN A 15 10.57 -2.56 10.98
C GLN A 15 9.52 -1.46 10.86
N LEU A 16 9.33 -0.90 9.66
CA LEU A 16 8.35 0.16 9.43
C LEU A 16 6.91 -0.30 9.68
N LEU A 17 6.55 -1.52 9.26
CA LEU A 17 5.23 -2.11 9.53
C LEU A 17 5.04 -2.39 11.04
N ALA A 18 6.12 -2.70 11.76
CA ALA A 18 6.06 -2.88 13.22
C ALA A 18 5.86 -1.57 14.00
N GLU A 19 6.13 -0.40 13.39
CA GLU A 19 5.87 0.91 14.01
C GLU A 19 4.40 1.34 13.94
N LEU A 20 3.59 0.68 13.11
CA LEU A 20 2.16 0.96 13.00
C LEU A 20 1.44 0.50 14.27
N GLY A 21 0.74 1.43 14.91
CA GLY A 21 -0.17 1.15 16.02
C GLY A 21 -1.43 0.43 15.54
N ALA A 22 -2.07 -0.33 16.43
CA ALA A 22 -3.29 -1.06 16.12
C ALA A 22 -4.50 -0.12 15.98
N GLY A 23 -5.21 -0.24 14.85
CA GLY A 23 -6.44 0.47 14.49
C GLY A 23 -6.42 0.95 13.04
N THR A 24 -7.24 1.93 12.69
CA THR A 24 -7.39 2.36 11.28
C THR A 24 -6.91 3.79 11.05
N LEU A 25 -6.10 3.95 10.00
CA LEU A 25 -5.65 5.23 9.46
C LEU A 25 -6.20 5.42 8.05
N LEU A 26 -6.67 6.63 7.74
CA LEU A 26 -7.10 7.00 6.39
C LEU A 26 -5.99 7.77 5.71
N LEU A 27 -5.62 7.40 4.48
CA LEU A 27 -4.65 8.14 3.68
C LEU A 27 -5.32 8.65 2.41
N THR A 28 -5.03 9.91 2.09
CA THR A 28 -5.39 10.52 0.81
C THR A 28 -4.32 10.16 -0.20
N VAL A 29 -4.71 9.65 -1.35
CA VAL A 29 -3.80 9.19 -2.40
C VAL A 29 -4.21 9.75 -3.77
N PRO A 30 -3.27 10.05 -4.66
CA PRO A 30 -3.61 10.50 -6.00
C PRO A 30 -4.19 9.34 -6.81
N VAL A 31 -5.23 9.62 -7.59
CA VAL A 31 -5.96 8.65 -8.42
C VAL A 31 -6.06 9.18 -9.84
N LEU A 32 -5.68 8.34 -10.80
CA LEU A 32 -5.77 8.60 -12.24
C LEU A 32 -6.18 7.30 -12.95
N ASP A 33 -7.09 7.40 -13.92
CA ASP A 33 -7.66 6.24 -14.63
C ASP A 33 -8.18 5.15 -13.67
N ASP A 34 -8.82 5.57 -12.57
CA ASP A 34 -9.32 4.70 -11.49
C ASP A 34 -8.25 3.87 -10.76
N ALA A 35 -6.97 4.19 -10.96
CA ALA A 35 -5.84 3.56 -10.27
C ALA A 35 -5.14 4.55 -9.35
N ILE A 36 -4.77 4.09 -8.16
CA ILE A 36 -3.92 4.83 -7.24
C ILE A 36 -2.53 4.97 -7.88
N GLN A 37 -2.01 6.20 -7.90
CA GLN A 37 -0.69 6.47 -8.45
C GLN A 37 0.34 6.56 -7.32
N VAL A 38 1.49 5.90 -7.51
CA VAL A 38 2.62 5.96 -6.58
C VAL A 38 3.84 6.43 -7.34
N GLY A 39 4.56 7.42 -6.78
CA GLY A 39 5.77 7.97 -7.41
C GLY A 39 5.51 9.18 -8.30
N ILE A 40 4.30 9.77 -8.27
CA ILE A 40 3.98 11.02 -8.96
C ILE A 40 3.91 12.20 -7.97
N GLY A 41 4.05 13.43 -8.46
CA GLY A 41 3.87 14.66 -7.70
C GLY A 41 3.00 15.69 -8.43
N GLY A 42 2.46 16.68 -7.72
CA GLY A 42 1.57 17.69 -8.28
C GLY A 42 0.10 17.47 -7.92
N ASP A 43 -0.77 18.25 -8.56
CA ASP A 43 -2.20 18.29 -8.23
C ASP A 43 -2.98 17.29 -9.08
N TYR A 44 -3.40 16.20 -8.45
CA TYR A 44 -4.24 15.17 -9.07
C TYR A 44 -5.53 14.98 -8.26
N PRO A 45 -6.61 14.50 -8.90
CA PRO A 45 -7.76 13.98 -8.16
C PRO A 45 -7.30 12.98 -7.11
N THR A 46 -7.89 13.03 -5.93
CA THR A 46 -7.50 12.17 -4.82
C THR A 46 -8.62 11.22 -4.43
N GLY A 47 -8.24 10.01 -4.05
CA GLY A 47 -9.09 9.04 -3.38
C GLY A 47 -8.64 8.80 -1.94
N THR A 48 -9.38 7.94 -1.23
CA THR A 48 -9.05 7.56 0.16
C THR A 48 -8.79 6.08 0.29
N ILE A 49 -7.64 5.70 0.85
CA ILE A 49 -7.39 4.33 1.31
C ILE A 49 -7.51 4.24 2.83
N ALA A 50 -8.04 3.13 3.32
CA ALA A 50 -7.94 2.72 4.71
C ALA A 50 -6.75 1.79 4.88
N VAL A 51 -5.92 2.07 5.89
CA VAL A 51 -4.86 1.20 6.40
C VAL A 51 -5.30 0.74 7.78
N THR A 52 -5.74 -0.50 7.88
CA THR A 52 -6.16 -1.12 9.15
C THR A 52 -5.07 -2.04 9.64
N THR A 53 -4.53 -1.75 10.82
CA THR A 53 -3.48 -2.52 11.47
C THR A 53 -4.02 -3.23 12.69
N THR A 54 -3.65 -4.49 12.85
CA THR A 54 -3.91 -5.33 14.01
C THR A 54 -2.58 -5.90 14.53
N ALA A 55 -2.60 -6.63 15.64
CA ALA A 55 -1.40 -7.26 16.18
C ALA A 55 -0.71 -8.24 15.19
N CYS A 56 -1.47 -8.81 14.25
CA CYS A 56 -1.00 -9.88 13.34
C CYS A 56 -1.18 -9.55 11.86
N GLY A 57 -1.68 -8.37 11.50
CA GLY A 57 -2.10 -8.11 10.13
C GLY A 57 -2.19 -6.63 9.80
N VAL A 58 -1.85 -6.28 8.56
CA VAL A 58 -2.11 -4.96 7.96
C VAL A 58 -3.01 -5.18 6.74
N ARG A 59 -4.06 -4.39 6.62
CA ARG A 59 -5.00 -4.41 5.50
C ARG A 59 -5.09 -3.05 4.86
N ILE A 60 -5.01 -3.02 3.54
CA ILE A 60 -5.09 -1.80 2.75
C ILE A 60 -6.26 -1.94 1.79
N ARG A 61 -7.21 -1.01 1.84
CA ARG A 61 -8.41 -1.00 1.00
C ARG A 61 -8.68 0.40 0.45
N HIS A 62 -9.17 0.47 -0.77
CA HIS A 62 -9.71 1.70 -1.35
C HIS A 62 -11.16 1.92 -0.89
N LEU A 63 -11.48 3.10 -0.35
CA LEU A 63 -12.78 3.40 0.26
C LEU A 63 -13.80 4.02 -0.70
N ASP A 64 -13.39 4.40 -1.92
CA ASP A 64 -14.26 5.11 -2.85
C ASP A 64 -15.24 4.18 -3.61
N GLY A 65 -15.52 3.00 -3.02
CA GLY A 65 -16.48 2.03 -3.55
C GLY A 65 -15.96 1.18 -4.72
N ARG A 66 -14.68 1.28 -5.08
CA ARG A 66 -14.06 0.56 -6.19
C ARG A 66 -12.98 -0.42 -5.71
N PRO A 67 -12.75 -1.53 -6.43
CA PRO A 67 -11.56 -2.35 -6.21
C PRO A 67 -10.29 -1.53 -6.42
N MET A 68 -9.29 -1.79 -5.59
CA MET A 68 -8.00 -1.12 -5.62
C MET A 68 -7.16 -1.61 -6.80
N GLN A 69 -6.81 -0.70 -7.70
CA GLN A 69 -5.71 -0.86 -8.63
C GLN A 69 -4.62 0.15 -8.28
N VAL A 70 -3.35 -0.22 -8.48
CA VAL A 70 -2.20 0.63 -8.19
C VAL A 70 -1.27 0.65 -9.38
N HIS A 71 -0.84 1.83 -9.77
CA HIS A 71 0.22 2.06 -10.73
C HIS A 71 1.46 2.58 -10.01
N ILE A 72 2.58 1.88 -10.19
CA ILE A 72 3.89 2.38 -9.78
C ILE A 72 4.47 3.16 -10.95
N VAL A 73 4.75 4.43 -10.72
CA VAL A 73 5.36 5.33 -11.69
C VAL A 73 6.82 5.55 -11.30
N ARG A 74 7.72 5.28 -12.23
CA ARG A 74 9.17 5.46 -12.08
C ARG A 74 9.64 6.54 -13.03
N ASP A 75 10.68 7.25 -12.64
CA ASP A 75 11.28 8.33 -13.43
C ASP A 75 10.27 9.45 -13.80
N TRP A 76 9.29 9.66 -12.94
CA TRP A 76 8.35 10.78 -13.07
C TRP A 76 9.10 12.11 -12.91
N GLN A 77 8.83 13.06 -13.81
CA GLN A 77 9.34 14.43 -13.73
C GLN A 77 8.20 15.45 -13.60
N ASP A 78 7.23 15.37 -14.50
CA ASP A 78 6.03 16.20 -14.52
C ASP A 78 4.90 15.54 -15.35
N ALA A 79 3.81 16.26 -15.58
CA ALA A 79 2.66 15.76 -16.35
C ALA A 79 2.98 15.52 -17.84
N ASP A 80 3.92 16.27 -18.41
CA ASP A 80 4.34 16.17 -19.81
C ASP A 80 5.45 15.11 -20.00
N ALA A 81 6.14 14.76 -18.92
CA ALA A 81 7.13 13.69 -18.84
C ALA A 81 6.78 12.65 -17.74
N PRO A 82 5.77 11.79 -17.96
CA PRO A 82 5.16 10.96 -16.92
C PRO A 82 5.97 9.69 -16.53
N GLY A 83 7.11 9.43 -17.15
CA GLY A 83 7.96 8.28 -16.82
C GLY A 83 7.39 6.91 -17.23
N ILE A 84 7.83 5.84 -16.55
CA ILE A 84 7.40 4.44 -16.79
C ILE A 84 6.33 4.04 -15.77
N ARG A 85 5.17 3.63 -16.26
CA ARG A 85 4.03 3.16 -15.46
C ARG A 85 3.93 1.63 -15.48
N SER A 86 3.96 0.98 -14.32
CA SER A 86 3.69 -0.46 -14.17
C SER A 86 2.46 -0.71 -13.30
N THR A 87 1.68 -1.74 -13.67
CA THR A 87 0.50 -2.16 -12.91
C THR A 87 0.90 -3.14 -11.81
N LEU A 88 0.51 -2.85 -10.56
CA LEU A 88 0.86 -3.67 -9.41
C LEU A 88 0.09 -5.00 -9.39
N PHE A 89 -1.22 -4.93 -9.55
CA PHE A 89 -2.08 -6.11 -9.54
C PHE A 89 -2.49 -6.49 -10.96
N GLY A 90 -2.38 -7.77 -11.31
CA GLY A 90 -2.84 -8.29 -12.60
C GLY A 90 -4.33 -8.03 -12.85
N GLU A 91 -5.12 -7.93 -11.78
CA GLU A 91 -6.51 -7.50 -11.77
C GLU A 91 -6.76 -6.63 -10.50
N PRO A 92 -7.70 -5.68 -10.54
CA PRO A 92 -8.04 -4.88 -9.37
C PRO A 92 -8.48 -5.74 -8.16
N VAL A 93 -8.01 -5.41 -6.96
CA VAL A 93 -8.25 -6.19 -5.74
C VAL A 93 -9.06 -5.42 -4.72
N HIS A 94 -9.98 -6.08 -4.00
CA HIS A 94 -10.75 -5.39 -2.96
C HIS A 94 -9.92 -4.96 -1.75
N GLU A 95 -8.90 -5.75 -1.42
CA GLU A 95 -8.05 -5.54 -0.26
C GLU A 95 -6.68 -6.16 -0.52
N LEU A 96 -5.62 -5.46 -0.12
CA LEU A 96 -4.30 -6.05 0.07
C LEU A 96 -4.13 -6.38 1.56
N ALA A 97 -4.04 -7.66 1.88
CA ALA A 97 -3.74 -8.14 3.22
C ALA A 97 -2.26 -8.53 3.33
N LEU A 98 -1.63 -8.10 4.42
CA LEU A 98 -0.31 -8.52 4.86
C LEU A 98 -0.48 -9.21 6.21
N GLU A 99 0.07 -10.41 6.35
CA GLU A 99 -0.03 -11.23 7.55
C GLU A 99 1.35 -11.39 8.19
N ARG A 100 1.40 -11.35 9.52
CA ARG A 100 2.65 -11.49 10.27
C ARG A 100 2.98 -12.97 10.48
N HIS A 101 4.06 -13.42 9.88
CA HIS A 101 4.60 -14.77 10.03
C HIS A 101 5.93 -14.70 10.79
N GLY A 102 5.85 -14.75 12.12
CA GLY A 102 7.00 -14.56 13.00
C GLY A 102 7.54 -13.13 12.94
N ARG A 103 8.76 -12.98 12.41
CA ARG A 103 9.43 -11.67 12.24
C ARG A 103 9.20 -11.03 10.88
N SER A 104 8.60 -11.75 9.93
CA SER A 104 8.42 -11.28 8.56
C SER A 104 6.95 -11.12 8.23
N TRP A 105 6.67 -10.27 7.25
CA TRP A 105 5.34 -10.05 6.71
C TRP A 105 5.17 -10.79 5.37
N VAL A 106 4.04 -11.46 5.20
CA VAL A 106 3.68 -12.18 3.97
C VAL A 106 2.40 -11.62 3.38
N ILE A 107 2.21 -11.74 2.07
CA ILE A 107 0.97 -11.34 1.41
C ILE A 107 -0.10 -12.40 1.65
N GLY A 108 -1.33 -11.96 1.92
CA GLY A 108 -2.50 -12.83 1.95
C GLY A 108 -2.66 -13.62 0.64
N THR A 109 -3.22 -14.82 0.74
CA THR A 109 -3.38 -15.70 -0.43
C THR A 109 -4.32 -15.11 -1.47
N GLY A 110 -4.00 -15.28 -2.75
CA GLY A 110 -4.90 -14.93 -3.86
C GLY A 110 -4.73 -13.54 -4.44
N VAL A 111 -3.79 -12.73 -3.94
CA VAL A 111 -3.47 -11.42 -4.52
C VAL A 111 -2.59 -11.60 -5.78
N PRO A 112 -3.05 -11.23 -6.98
CA PRO A 112 -2.30 -11.42 -8.22
C PRO A 112 -1.29 -10.28 -8.42
N VAL A 113 -0.18 -10.34 -7.68
CA VAL A 113 0.89 -9.33 -7.79
C VAL A 113 1.76 -9.59 -9.02
N GLY A 114 1.95 -8.57 -9.86
CA GLY A 114 2.81 -8.64 -11.05
C GLY A 114 4.29 -8.72 -10.69
N ARG A 115 4.83 -7.67 -10.04
CA ARG A 115 6.24 -7.59 -9.63
C ARG A 115 6.37 -7.39 -8.12
N ALA A 116 7.22 -8.18 -7.49
CA ALA A 116 7.51 -8.10 -6.06
C ALA A 116 8.07 -6.73 -5.62
N GLU A 117 8.94 -6.14 -6.44
CA GLU A 117 9.52 -4.81 -6.20
C GLU A 117 8.48 -3.68 -6.22
N ASP A 118 7.47 -3.79 -7.08
CA ASP A 118 6.39 -2.80 -7.19
C ASP A 118 5.49 -2.89 -5.95
N LEU A 119 5.25 -4.11 -5.45
CA LEU A 119 4.57 -4.31 -4.18
C LEU A 119 5.34 -3.73 -3.01
N ALA A 120 6.64 -4.03 -2.91
CA ALA A 120 7.48 -3.49 -1.86
C ALA A 120 7.48 -1.95 -1.90
N THR A 121 7.51 -1.36 -3.10
CA THR A 121 7.40 0.09 -3.30
C THR A 121 6.07 0.62 -2.79
N PHE A 122 4.95 0.00 -3.16
CA PHE A 122 3.62 0.41 -2.70
C PHE A 122 3.49 0.32 -1.17
N VAL A 123 3.82 -0.83 -0.59
CA VAL A 123 3.68 -1.09 0.85
C VAL A 123 4.59 -0.16 1.66
N ASN A 124 5.82 0.05 1.22
CA ASN A 124 6.75 0.98 1.86
C ASN A 124 6.22 2.42 1.83
N THR A 125 5.70 2.87 0.69
CA THR A 125 5.07 4.19 0.57
C THR A 125 3.90 4.34 1.53
N VAL A 126 2.96 3.40 1.52
CA VAL A 126 1.78 3.44 2.39
C VAL A 126 2.18 3.42 3.87
N ALA A 127 3.09 2.53 4.25
CA ALA A 127 3.55 2.41 5.64
C ALA A 127 4.25 3.69 6.12
N ARG A 128 5.07 4.34 5.29
CA ARG A 128 5.72 5.62 5.64
C ARG A 128 4.70 6.72 5.87
N PHE A 129 3.72 6.86 4.99
CA PHE A 129 2.66 7.86 5.15
C PHE A 129 1.76 7.55 6.35
N ALA A 130 1.44 6.28 6.61
CA ALA A 130 0.67 5.88 7.77
C ALA A 130 1.41 6.18 9.09
N VAL A 131 2.69 5.81 9.20
CA VAL A 131 3.53 6.13 10.36
C VAL A 131 3.64 7.64 10.56
N ALA A 132 3.91 8.39 9.49
CA ALA A 132 3.99 9.86 9.56
C ALA A 132 2.67 10.45 10.06
N LYS A 133 1.53 10.01 9.50
CA LYS A 133 0.20 10.47 9.91
C LYS A 133 -0.09 10.12 11.36
N GLN A 134 0.16 8.88 11.79
CA GLN A 134 -0.02 8.44 13.18
C GLN A 134 0.73 9.33 14.17
N ARG A 135 1.99 9.68 13.87
CA ARG A 135 2.82 10.56 14.71
C ARG A 135 2.24 11.97 14.80
N THR A 136 1.62 12.47 13.73
CA THR A 136 1.00 13.80 13.70
C THR A 136 -0.36 13.83 14.40
N THR A 137 -1.21 12.82 14.20
CA THR A 137 -2.59 12.87 14.72
C THR A 137 -2.72 12.36 16.15
N GLY A 138 -1.84 11.50 16.64
CA GLY A 138 -2.00 10.79 17.93
C GLY A 138 -3.24 9.88 18.00
N GLN A 139 -4.19 10.04 17.08
CA GLN A 139 -5.38 9.25 16.90
C GLN A 139 -5.08 8.06 16.00
N VAL A 140 -5.08 6.90 16.65
CA VAL A 140 -5.50 5.68 16.01
C VAL A 140 -6.98 5.51 16.34
N VAL A 141 -7.85 5.48 15.32
CA VAL A 141 -9.27 5.16 15.57
C VAL A 141 -9.32 3.68 15.94
N ALA A 142 -9.79 3.39 17.15
CA ALA A 142 -9.98 2.03 17.62
C ALA A 142 -10.84 1.26 16.61
N ALA A 143 -10.34 0.12 16.15
CA ALA A 143 -11.03 -0.78 15.24
C ALA A 143 -12.18 -1.52 15.95
#